data_AF-A0A3N2QD28-F1
#
_entry.id   AF-A0A3N2QD28-F1
#
_cell.length_a   1.000
_cell.length_b   1.000
_cell.length_c   1.000
_cell.angle_alpha   90.00
_cell.angle_beta   90.00
_cell.angle_gamma   90.00
#
_symmetry.space_group_name_H-M   'P 1'
#
loop_
_entity.id
_entity.type
_entity.pdbx_description
1 polymer ?
#
loop_
_entity_poly.entity_id
_entity_poly.type
_entity_poly.pdbx_seq_one_letter_code
_entity_poly.pdbx_strand_id
1 'polypeptide(L)'
;MRTIAQKYIDEGMQQGIIQGIEKGMEKGMEKEKAEIAQKMLANNMDATLIAHITGLDVSFIRTLTINSVYSGLFSTVSEITNNLLKGRLDICLVPDCGSLF
;
A
#
# COMPACT_ATOMS: atom_id res chain seq x y z
N MET A 1 -4.25 -18.68 49.89
CA MET A 1 -2.98 -19.21 49.34
C MET A 1 -3.19 -19.35 47.84
N ARG A 2 -2.45 -18.65 46.99
CA ARG A 2 -2.62 -18.76 45.53
C ARG A 2 -1.90 -20.01 45.04
N THR A 3 -2.54 -20.81 44.19
CA THR A 3 -1.93 -22.02 43.64
C THR A 3 -0.93 -21.67 42.55
N ILE A 4 0.10 -22.50 42.38
CA ILE A 4 1.08 -22.40 41.28
C ILE A 4 0.38 -22.34 39.91
N ALA A 5 -0.75 -23.03 39.73
CA ALA A 5 -1.55 -22.98 38.51
C ALA A 5 -2.13 -21.59 38.21
N GLN A 6 -2.59 -20.84 39.22
CA GLN A 6 -3.05 -19.45 39.02
C GLN A 6 -1.92 -18.55 38.53
N LYS A 7 -0.70 -18.71 39.06
CA LYS A 7 0.46 -17.92 38.61
C LYS A 7 0.76 -18.13 37.12
N TYR A 8 0.77 -19.38 36.66
CA TYR A 8 1.02 -19.67 35.24
C TYR A 8 -0.04 -19.12 34.30
N ILE A 9 -1.31 -19.11 34.73
CA ILE A 9 -2.41 -18.52 33.95
C ILE A 9 -2.28 -16.99 33.88
N ASP A 10 -1.98 -16.35 35.01
CA ASP A 10 -1.79 -14.90 35.10
C ASP A 10 -0.59 -14.45 34.25
N GLU A 11 0.54 -15.18 34.32
CA GLU A 11 1.74 -14.92 33.53
C GLU A 11 1.50 -15.12 32.03
N GLY A 12 0.81 -16.20 31.63
CA GLY A 12 0.48 -16.47 30.23
C GLY A 12 -0.45 -15.40 29.64
N MET A 13 -1.44 -14.94 30.42
CA MET A 13 -2.35 -13.87 30.01
C MET A 13 -1.61 -12.52 29.89
N GLN A 14 -0.75 -12.17 30.85
CA GLN A 14 0.06 -10.95 30.79
C GLN A 14 0.99 -10.95 29.58
N GLN A 15 1.69 -12.06 29.32
CA GLN A 15 2.58 -12.17 28.16
C GLN A 15 1.81 -12.07 26.84
N GLY A 16 0.64 -12.71 26.74
CA GLY A 16 -0.21 -12.63 25.55
C GLY A 16 -0.69 -11.20 25.27
N ILE A 17 -1.08 -10.45 26.31
CA ILE A 17 -1.51 -9.06 26.20
C ILE A 17 -0.33 -8.16 25.78
N ILE A 18 0.83 -8.30 26.41
CA ILE A 18 2.01 -7.48 26.10
C ILE A 18 2.43 -7.69 24.64
N GLN A 19 2.55 -8.95 24.20
CA GLN A 19 2.91 -9.27 22.81
C GLN A 19 1.85 -8.81 21.81
N GLY A 20 0.56 -8.86 22.19
CA GLY A 20 -0.54 -8.38 21.35
C GLY A 20 -0.52 -6.87 21.17
N ILE A 21 -0.29 -6.13 22.26
CA ILE A 21 -0.19 -4.66 22.25
C ILE A 21 1.03 -4.21 21.46
N GLU A 22 2.20 -4.82 21.69
CA GLU A 22 3.44 -4.46 21.01
C GLU A 22 3.33 -4.64 19.50
N LYS A 23 2.89 -5.82 19.04
CA LYS A 23 2.66 -6.09 17.61
C LYS A 23 1.55 -5.22 17.00
N GLY A 24 0.54 -4.87 17.79
CA GLY A 24 -0.55 -4.00 17.36
C GLY A 24 -0.09 -2.56 17.16
N MET A 25 0.68 -2.03 18.11
CA MET A 25 1.24 -0.68 18.05
C MET A 25 2.23 -0.52 16.91
N GLU A 26 3.16 -1.47 16.74
CA GLU A 26 4.16 -1.43 15.66
C GLU A 26 3.49 -1.38 14.29
N LYS A 27 2.56 -2.30 14.02
CA LYS A 27 1.79 -2.32 12.76
C LYS A 27 0.92 -1.08 12.57
N GLY A 28 0.38 -0.52 13.66
CA GLY A 28 -0.42 0.70 13.63
C GLY A 28 0.42 1.90 13.19
N MET A 29 1.58 2.10 13.82
CA MET A 29 2.48 3.20 13.50
C MET A 29 3.02 3.11 12.08
N GLU A 30 3.39 1.92 11.61
CA GLU A 30 3.84 1.73 10.23
C GLU A 30 2.75 2.08 9.21
N LYS A 31 1.52 1.63 9.45
CA LYS A 31 0.38 1.96 8.59
C LYS A 31 0.08 3.45 8.57
N GLU A 32 0.06 4.10 9.74
CA GLU A 32 -0.19 5.53 9.84
C GLU A 32 0.86 6.34 9.07
N LYS A 33 2.15 6.01 9.24
CA LYS A 33 3.24 6.64 8.49
C LYS A 33 3.07 6.46 6.98
N ALA A 34 2.69 5.27 6.52
CA ALA A 34 2.45 4.99 5.11
C ALA A 34 1.23 5.76 4.57
N GLU A 35 0.13 5.84 5.33
CA GLU A 35 -1.06 6.61 4.94
C GLU A 35 -0.79 8.11 4.86
N ILE A 36 -0.01 8.66 5.79
CA ILE A 36 0.43 10.06 5.75
C ILE A 36 1.24 10.30 4.48
N ALA A 37 2.23 9.44 4.18
CA ALA A 37 3.02 9.55 2.96
C ALA A 37 2.14 9.48 1.69
N GLN A 38 1.13 8.61 1.65
CA GLN A 38 0.18 8.55 0.52
C GLN A 38 -0.64 9.83 0.36
N LYS A 39 -1.19 10.37 1.45
CA LYS A 39 -1.91 11.66 1.43
C LYS A 39 -1.02 12.79 0.97
N MET A 40 0.25 12.79 1.39
CA MET A 40 1.24 13.78 0.97
C MET A 40 1.56 13.69 -0.53
N LEU A 41 1.73 12.47 -1.06
CA LEU A 41 1.93 12.23 -2.50
C LEU A 41 0.72 12.67 -3.33
N ALA A 42 -0.50 12.42 -2.84
CA ALA A 42 -1.72 12.86 -3.52
C ALA A 42 -1.82 14.41 -3.63
N ASN A 43 -1.18 15.13 -2.72
CA ASN A 43 -1.06 16.59 -2.77
C ASN A 43 0.09 17.10 -3.67
N ASN A 44 0.69 16.22 -4.50
CA ASN A 44 1.81 16.54 -5.40
C ASN A 44 3.06 17.08 -4.67
N MET A 45 3.29 16.69 -3.41
CA MET A 45 4.51 17.05 -2.70
C MET A 45 5.69 16.20 -3.17
N ASP A 46 6.89 16.79 -3.15
CA ASP A 46 8.11 16.11 -3.59
C ASP A 46 8.51 14.97 -2.64
N ALA A 47 8.98 13.87 -3.23
CA ALA A 47 9.32 12.65 -2.50
C ALA A 47 10.44 12.86 -1.47
N THR A 48 11.36 13.80 -1.74
CA THR A 48 12.46 14.11 -0.80
C THR A 48 11.94 14.83 0.46
N LEU A 49 10.97 15.73 0.29
CA LEU A 49 10.35 16.47 1.39
C LEU A 49 9.50 15.54 2.27
N ILE A 50 8.78 14.60 1.64
CA ILE A 50 7.99 13.60 2.35
C ILE A 50 8.91 12.71 3.20
N ALA A 51 10.04 12.26 2.65
CA ALA A 51 11.03 11.48 3.39
C ALA A 51 11.55 12.24 4.63
N HIS A 52 11.84 13.53 4.49
CA HIS A 52 12.30 14.36 5.60
C HIS A 52 11.24 14.55 6.70
N ILE A 53 9.98 14.78 6.34
CA ILE A 53 8.89 15.01 7.29
C ILE A 53 8.48 13.72 8.01
N THR A 54 8.39 12.62 7.26
CA THR A 54 7.83 11.36 7.77
C THR A 54 8.88 10.41 8.33
N GLY A 55 10.18 10.67 8.06
CA GLY A 55 11.28 9.80 8.44
C GLY A 55 11.30 8.45 7.70
N LEU A 56 10.57 8.35 6.59
CA LEU A 56 10.57 7.18 5.71
C LEU A 56 11.65 7.29 4.65
N ASP A 57 12.18 6.14 4.22
CA ASP A 57 13.17 6.08 3.16
C ASP A 57 12.54 6.41 1.78
N VAL A 58 13.32 7.09 0.93
CA VAL A 58 12.89 7.47 -0.43
C VAL A 58 12.55 6.23 -1.27
N SER A 59 13.22 5.11 -1.04
CA SER A 59 12.94 3.84 -1.74
C SER A 59 11.57 3.29 -1.36
N PHE A 60 11.18 3.40 -0.09
CA PHE A 60 9.87 2.96 0.38
C PHE A 60 8.74 3.81 -0.22
N ILE A 61 8.95 5.13 -0.34
CA ILE A 61 8.03 6.06 -1.01
C ILE A 61 7.85 5.66 -2.49
N ARG A 62 8.93 5.29 -3.18
CA ARG A 62 8.85 4.78 -4.57
C ARG A 62 8.06 3.49 -4.68
N THR A 63 8.25 2.54 -3.76
CA THR A 63 7.46 1.30 -3.71
C THR A 63 5.97 1.58 -3.52
N LEU A 64 5.60 2.56 -2.68
CA LEU A 64 4.22 3.01 -2.52
C LEU A 64 3.63 3.56 -3.83
N THR A 65 4.39 4.37 -4.58
CA THR A 65 3.94 4.90 -5.88
C THR A 65 3.75 3.79 -6.92
N ILE A 66 4.67 2.82 -6.99
CA ILE A 66 4.60 1.65 -7.88
C ILE A 66 3.28 0.90 -7.66
N ASN A 67 2.91 0.58 -6.42
CA ASN A 67 1.68 -0.17 -6.15
C ASN A 67 0.39 0.53 -6.65
N SER A 68 0.38 1.87 -6.66
CA SER A 68 -0.75 2.65 -7.20
C SER A 68 -0.82 2.65 -8.74
N VAL A 69 0.32 2.53 -9.42
CA VAL A 69 0.40 2.55 -10.89
C VAL A 69 0.15 1.15 -11.48
N TYR A 70 0.56 0.08 -10.78
CA TYR A 70 0.42 -1.29 -11.27
C TYR A 70 -1.03 -1.78 -11.33
N SER A 71 -1.97 -1.18 -10.58
CA SER A 71 -3.40 -1.50 -10.73
C SER A 71 -3.96 -1.04 -12.09
N GLY A 72 -3.45 0.06 -12.65
CA GLY A 72 -3.86 0.58 -13.96
C GLY A 72 -3.06 -0.02 -15.13
N LEU A 73 -1.79 -0.36 -14.91
CA LEU A 73 -0.99 -1.03 -15.93
C LEU A 73 -1.40 -2.50 -16.14
N PHE A 74 -1.88 -3.20 -15.10
CA PHE A 74 -2.26 -4.60 -15.23
C PHE A 74 -3.48 -4.83 -16.13
N SER A 75 -4.48 -3.95 -16.10
CA SER A 75 -5.65 -4.02 -17.01
C SER A 75 -5.25 -3.76 -18.46
N THR A 76 -4.47 -2.72 -18.71
CA THR A 76 -4.01 -2.35 -20.06
C THR A 76 -3.04 -3.38 -20.64
N VAL A 77 -2.10 -3.90 -19.86
CA VAL A 77 -1.17 -4.95 -20.32
C VAL A 77 -1.90 -6.29 -20.55
N SER A 78 -2.91 -6.61 -19.74
CA SER A 78 -3.80 -7.77 -19.98
C SER A 78 -4.61 -7.62 -21.27
N GLU A 79 -5.18 -6.45 -21.53
CA GLU A 79 -5.90 -6.16 -22.78
C GLU A 79 -4.97 -6.18 -23.99
N ILE A 80 -3.78 -5.58 -23.88
CA ILE A 80 -2.75 -5.57 -24.94
C ILE A 80 -2.28 -6.99 -25.25
N THR A 81 -1.99 -7.83 -24.25
CA THR A 81 -1.56 -9.23 -24.47
C THR A 81 -2.68 -10.09 -25.07
N ASN A 82 -3.93 -9.92 -24.64
CA ASN A 82 -5.09 -10.60 -25.24
C ASN A 82 -5.35 -10.17 -26.69
N ASN A 83 -5.13 -8.90 -27.02
CA ASN A 83 -5.24 -8.40 -28.40
C ASN A 83 -4.08 -8.89 -29.29
N LEU A 84 -2.86 -9.00 -28.75
CA LEU A 84 -1.70 -9.59 -29.42
C LEU A 84 -1.86 -11.10 -29.67
N LEU A 85 -2.43 -11.86 -28.72
CA LEU A 85 -2.70 -13.30 -28.87
C LEU A 85 -3.84 -13.60 -29.84
N LYS A 86 -4.79 -12.68 -30.03
CA LYS A 86 -5.92 -12.83 -30.96
C LYS A 86 -5.61 -12.39 -32.40
N GLY A 87 -4.39 -11.91 -32.69
CA GLY A 87 -3.94 -11.63 -34.06
C GLY A 87 -4.82 -10.64 -34.83
N ARG A 88 -5.55 -9.74 -34.14
CA ARG A 88 -6.43 -8.76 -34.78
C ARG A 88 -5.78 -7.39 -34.78
N LEU A 89 -4.88 -7.17 -35.73
CA LEU A 89 -4.34 -5.86 -36.06
C LEU A 89 -5.23 -5.18 -37.11
N ASP A 90 -6.52 -4.97 -36.80
CA ASP A 90 -7.38 -4.13 -37.63
C ASP A 90 -7.32 -2.69 -37.08
N ILE A 91 -6.25 -1.99 -37.44
CA ILE A 91 -6.10 -0.57 -37.16
C ILE A 91 -6.98 0.21 -38.16
N CYS A 92 -8.23 0.46 -37.80
CA CYS A 92 -9.02 1.52 -38.43
C CYS A 92 -8.77 2.81 -37.66
N LEU A 93 -7.92 3.68 -38.22
CA LEU A 93 -7.70 5.04 -37.76
C LEU A 93 -8.96 5.90 -38.02
N VAL A 94 -9.64 6.24 -36.91
CA VAL A 94 -10.48 7.44 -36.63
C VAL A 94 -11.77 7.60 -37.46
N PRO A 95 -12.95 7.71 -36.82
CA PRO A 95 -13.53 9.01 -36.43
C PRO A 95 -14.27 8.91 -35.07
N ASP A 96 -14.57 9.91 -34.24
CA ASP A 96 -14.86 11.34 -34.38
C ASP A 96 -14.74 12.04 -33.01
N CYS A 97 -14.66 13.37 -33.09
CA CYS A 97 -14.76 14.37 -32.03
C CYS A 97 -15.97 14.25 -31.07
N GLY A 98 -15.77 14.79 -29.85
CA GLY A 98 -16.81 15.32 -28.95
C GLY A 98 -17.23 14.36 -27.82
N SER A 99 -17.25 14.71 -26.55
CA SER A 99 -17.44 16.01 -25.91
C SER A 99 -17.20 15.92 -24.40
N LEU A 100 -16.39 16.84 -23.84
CA LEU A 100 -16.66 17.55 -22.59
C LEU A 100 -15.63 18.68 -22.44
N PHE A 101 -16.08 19.86 -22.88
CA PHE A 101 -15.47 21.20 -22.96
C PHE A 101 -14.53 21.48 -24.13
#